data_AF-A0A3A8QX95-F1
#
_entry.id   AF-A0A3A8QX95-F1
#
_cell.length_a   1.000
_cell.length_b   1.000
_cell.length_c   1.000
_cell.angle_alpha   90.00
_cell.angle_beta   90.00
_cell.angle_gamma   90.00
#
_symmetry.space_group_name_H-M   'P 1'
#
loop_
_entity.id
_entity.type
_entity.pdbx_description
1 polymer ?
#
loop_
_entity_poly.entity_id
_entity_poly.type
_entity_poly.pdbx_seq_one_letter_code
_entity_poly.pdbx_strand_id
1 'polypeptide(L)'
;MSSLRALALLAALSLAPSTAGAAPEEPVPGMAYVFATVDAYSVAITTIDVTGTLQGESTPRTFRFWVYSGMASATDSVEASRCDRLALLSLTRPGRYLLTLSTDVHANFPTCTLTRQ
;
A
#
# COMPACT_ATOMS: atom_id res chain seq x y z
N MET A 1 7.98 -27.80 37.78
CA MET A 1 7.31 -26.60 37.25
C MET A 1 7.65 -26.47 35.77
N SER A 2 6.73 -26.98 34.95
CA SER A 2 6.53 -26.94 33.49
C SER A 2 7.60 -26.34 32.56
N SER A 3 8.47 -27.20 32.00
CA SER A 3 9.34 -26.91 30.84
C SER A 3 8.55 -26.63 29.55
N LEU A 4 7.24 -26.89 29.54
CA LEU A 4 6.35 -26.66 28.40
C LEU A 4 6.06 -25.16 28.16
N ARG A 5 6.21 -24.30 29.18
CA ARG A 5 6.01 -22.85 29.03
C ARG A 5 7.15 -22.17 28.27
N ALA A 6 8.37 -22.70 28.34
CA ALA A 6 9.53 -22.09 27.67
C ALA A 6 9.50 -22.32 26.14
N LEU A 7 8.97 -23.45 25.68
CA LEU A 7 8.86 -23.76 24.25
C LEU A 7 7.79 -22.94 23.52
N ALA A 8 6.73 -22.53 24.21
CA ALA A 8 5.66 -21.71 23.61
C ALA A 8 6.11 -20.27 23.29
N LEU A 9 7.09 -19.74 24.02
CA LEU A 9 7.61 -18.38 23.80
C LEU A 9 8.54 -18.28 22.60
N LEU A 10 9.24 -19.36 22.21
CA LEU A 10 10.17 -19.37 21.07
C LEU A 10 9.46 -19.48 19.71
N ALA A 11 8.25 -20.07 19.66
CA ALA A 11 7.47 -20.19 18.42
C ALA A 11 6.80 -18.87 17.97
N ALA A 12 6.70 -17.88 18.85
CA ALA A 12 6.07 -16.59 18.54
C ALA A 12 7.01 -15.59 17.85
N LEU A 13 8.33 -15.83 17.84
CA LEU A 13 9.32 -14.91 17.26
C LEU A 13 9.64 -15.17 15.78
N SER A 14 9.13 -16.26 15.19
CA SER A 14 9.40 -16.62 13.79
C SER A 14 8.35 -16.15 12.79
N LEU A 15 7.30 -15.44 13.22
CA LEU A 15 6.35 -14.75 12.32
C LEU A 15 6.80 -13.32 12.00
N ALA A 16 8.11 -13.11 11.82
CA ALA A 16 8.57 -11.88 11.19
C ALA A 16 7.94 -11.84 9.78
N PRO A 17 7.19 -10.78 9.41
CA PRO A 17 6.64 -10.67 8.08
C PRO A 17 7.79 -10.70 7.06
N SER A 18 7.93 -11.80 6.32
CA SER A 18 9.00 -12.02 5.35
C SER A 18 8.98 -11.04 4.16
N THR A 19 8.10 -10.05 4.17
CA THR A 19 7.89 -9.10 3.09
C THR A 19 8.67 -7.79 3.26
N ALA A 20 9.37 -7.60 4.38
CA ALA A 20 10.16 -6.39 4.68
C ALA A 20 11.38 -6.14 3.76
N GLY A 21 11.53 -6.88 2.67
CA GLY A 21 12.58 -6.69 1.67
C GLY A 21 12.24 -7.17 0.26
N ALA A 22 10.98 -7.50 -0.02
CA ALA A 22 10.57 -7.85 -1.38
C ALA A 22 10.57 -6.59 -2.26
N ALA A 23 11.01 -6.73 -3.52
CA ALA A 23 10.89 -5.64 -4.48
C ALA A 23 9.41 -5.27 -4.68
N PRO A 24 9.07 -3.98 -4.79
CA PRO A 24 7.70 -3.55 -5.05
C PRO A 24 7.15 -4.19 -6.33
N GLU A 25 5.91 -4.66 -6.26
CA GLU A 25 5.18 -5.22 -7.38
C GLU A 25 4.64 -4.11 -8.28
N GLU A 26 4.63 -4.34 -9.59
CA GLU A 26 4.00 -3.42 -10.53
C GLU A 26 2.50 -3.74 -10.65
N PRO A 27 1.62 -2.73 -10.52
CA PRO A 27 0.20 -2.91 -10.67
C PRO A 27 -0.15 -3.24 -12.12
N VAL A 28 -1.09 -4.18 -12.29
CA VAL A 28 -1.66 -4.51 -13.59
C VAL A 28 -2.57 -3.35 -14.02
N PRO A 29 -2.38 -2.77 -15.22
CA PRO A 29 -3.26 -1.71 -15.69
C PRO A 29 -4.73 -2.15 -15.78
N GLY A 30 -5.64 -1.28 -15.36
CA GLY A 30 -7.08 -1.53 -15.27
C GLY A 30 -7.50 -2.29 -14.00
N MET A 31 -6.56 -2.81 -13.20
CA MET A 31 -6.89 -3.51 -11.96
C MET A 31 -6.94 -2.54 -10.77
N ALA A 32 -7.93 -2.75 -9.90
CA ALA A 32 -8.09 -2.01 -8.66
C ALA A 32 -7.55 -2.82 -7.48
N TYR A 33 -6.62 -2.22 -6.74
CA TYR A 33 -5.99 -2.78 -5.55
C TYR A 33 -6.63 -2.14 -4.32
N VAL A 34 -7.43 -2.92 -3.58
CA VAL A 34 -8.18 -2.46 -2.40
C VAL A 34 -7.42 -2.85 -1.14
N PHE A 35 -6.78 -1.89 -0.50
CA PHE A 35 -6.05 -2.07 0.74
C PHE A 35 -7.00 -1.99 1.95
N ALA A 36 -7.09 -3.08 2.71
CA ALA A 36 -7.78 -3.18 3.99
C ALA A 36 -7.00 -2.50 5.12
N THR A 37 -5.66 -2.57 5.07
CA THR A 37 -4.76 -1.77 5.89
C THR A 37 -3.69 -1.16 5.00
N VAL A 38 -3.21 0.02 5.38
CA VAL A 38 -2.00 0.61 4.81
C VAL A 38 -1.00 0.70 5.93
N ASP A 39 0.17 0.12 5.71
CA ASP A 39 1.23 -0.02 6.70
C ASP A 39 2.40 0.93 6.39
N ALA A 40 2.66 1.20 5.11
CA ALA A 40 3.59 2.24 4.66
C ALA A 40 3.12 2.90 3.36
N TYR A 41 3.48 4.16 3.19
CA TYR A 41 3.22 4.93 1.98
C TYR A 41 4.41 5.86 1.72
N SER A 42 4.88 5.92 0.48
CA SER A 42 5.94 6.85 0.09
C SER A 42 5.71 7.37 -1.32
N VAL A 43 6.04 8.64 -1.52
CA VAL A 43 5.94 9.32 -2.82
C VAL A 43 7.33 9.77 -3.23
N ALA A 44 7.71 9.45 -4.46
CA ALA A 44 8.87 10.00 -5.14
C ALA A 44 8.41 10.76 -6.41
N ILE A 45 9.36 11.33 -7.15
CA ILE A 45 9.08 12.21 -8.31
C ILE A 45 8.15 11.54 -9.33
N THR A 46 8.33 10.24 -9.59
CA THR A 46 7.59 9.50 -10.63
C THR A 46 6.91 8.24 -10.11
N THR A 47 6.91 8.01 -8.80
CA THR A 47 6.40 6.77 -8.22
C THR A 47 5.68 7.01 -6.91
N ILE A 48 4.66 6.19 -6.67
CA ILE A 48 3.94 6.07 -5.41
C ILE A 48 4.05 4.62 -4.98
N ASP A 49 4.70 4.38 -3.84
CA ASP A 49 4.80 3.04 -3.26
C ASP A 49 3.82 2.93 -2.09
N VAL A 50 3.02 1.86 -2.09
CA VAL A 50 2.03 1.57 -1.04
C VAL A 50 2.30 0.17 -0.52
N THR A 51 2.52 0.06 0.79
CA THR A 51 2.60 -1.23 1.48
C THR A 51 1.36 -1.41 2.33
N GLY A 52 0.69 -2.54 2.22
CA GLY A 52 -0.48 -2.83 3.04
C GLY A 52 -1.08 -4.19 2.73
N THR A 53 -2.12 -4.55 3.49
CA THR A 53 -2.84 -5.81 3.28
C THR A 53 -4.01 -5.56 2.35
N LEU A 54 -4.10 -6.31 1.24
CA LEU A 54 -5.24 -6.25 0.34
C LEU A 54 -6.48 -6.94 0.96
N GLN A 55 -7.67 -6.50 0.57
CA GLN A 55 -8.91 -7.12 1.01
C GLN A 55 -8.96 -8.61 0.61
N GLY A 56 -9.21 -9.47 1.59
CA GLY A 56 -9.23 -10.92 1.39
C GLY A 56 -7.85 -11.59 1.47
N GLU A 57 -6.78 -10.82 1.61
CA GLU A 57 -5.42 -11.31 1.87
C GLU A 57 -5.04 -11.14 3.35
N SER A 58 -4.05 -11.90 3.81
CA SER A 58 -3.52 -11.82 5.19
C SER A 58 -2.08 -11.34 5.27
N THR A 59 -1.40 -11.25 4.13
CA THR A 59 0.01 -10.86 4.02
C THR A 59 0.12 -9.48 3.39
N PRO A 60 0.83 -8.52 4.01
CA PRO A 60 1.09 -7.22 3.40
C PRO A 60 1.91 -7.36 2.12
N ARG A 61 1.58 -6.53 1.12
CA ARG A 61 2.28 -6.45 -0.17
C ARG A 61 2.63 -5.01 -0.47
N THR A 62 3.68 -4.83 -1.25
CA THR A 62 4.16 -3.52 -1.67
C THR A 62 3.91 -3.35 -3.16
N PHE A 63 3.17 -2.32 -3.54
CA PHE A 63 2.92 -1.98 -4.94
C PHE A 63 3.56 -0.64 -5.29
N ARG A 64 4.15 -0.55 -6.48
CA ARG A 64 4.72 0.67 -7.05
C ARG A 64 3.88 1.16 -8.22
N PHE A 65 3.18 2.27 -8.02
CA PHE A 65 2.40 2.95 -9.05
C PHE A 65 3.27 4.00 -9.73
N TRP A 66 3.37 3.93 -11.06
CA TRP A 66 4.10 4.91 -11.86
C TRP A 66 3.22 6.13 -12.16
N VAL A 67 3.82 7.31 -12.05
CA VAL A 67 3.23 8.58 -12.48
C VAL A 67 3.92 8.98 -13.80
N TYR A 68 3.25 8.69 -14.91
CA TYR A 68 3.73 8.99 -16.26
C TYR A 68 3.41 10.43 -16.63
N SER A 69 4.20 11.39 -16.14
CA SER A 69 4.14 12.76 -16.65
C SER A 69 5.09 12.90 -17.84
N GLY A 70 4.56 12.93 -19.08
CA GLY A 70 5.36 13.22 -20.28
C GLY A 70 6.06 14.58 -20.25
N MET A 71 5.61 15.47 -19.36
CA MET A 71 6.26 16.68 -18.88
C MET A 71 5.79 16.82 -17.43
N ALA A 72 6.68 16.84 -16.44
CA ALA A 72 6.32 17.08 -15.04
C ALA A 72 5.62 18.45 -14.92
N SER A 73 4.30 18.44 -15.06
CA SER A 73 3.49 19.64 -15.04
C SER A 73 3.04 19.90 -13.61
N ALA A 74 2.77 21.16 -13.26
CA ALA A 74 2.27 21.51 -11.94
C ALA A 74 0.99 20.72 -11.58
N THR A 75 0.21 20.32 -12.58
CA THR A 75 -0.99 19.47 -12.45
C THR A 75 -0.63 18.13 -11.81
N ASP A 76 0.31 17.37 -12.37
CA ASP A 76 0.67 16.02 -11.89
C ASP A 76 1.07 16.00 -10.40
N SER A 77 1.70 17.09 -9.92
CA SER A 77 2.03 17.27 -8.50
C SER A 77 0.81 17.43 -7.59
N VAL A 78 -0.27 18.03 -8.10
CA VAL A 78 -1.55 18.24 -7.41
C VAL A 78 -2.33 16.93 -7.30
N GLU A 79 -2.38 16.11 -8.35
CA GLU A 79 -3.05 14.81 -8.27
C GLU A 79 -2.31 13.82 -7.36
N ALA A 80 -0.98 13.75 -7.44
CA ALA A 80 -0.17 12.95 -6.51
C ALA A 80 -0.42 13.39 -5.05
N SER A 81 -0.51 14.71 -4.80
CA SER A 81 -0.83 15.26 -3.47
C SER A 81 -2.23 14.86 -2.96
N ARG A 82 -3.18 14.50 -3.83
CA ARG A 82 -4.51 14.03 -3.41
C ARG A 82 -4.46 12.58 -2.93
N CYS A 83 -3.79 11.70 -3.67
CA CYS A 83 -3.58 10.31 -3.26
C CYS A 83 -2.86 10.22 -1.90
N ASP A 84 -1.86 11.08 -1.69
CA ASP A 84 -1.11 11.14 -0.43
C ASP A 84 -2.01 11.40 0.78
N ARG A 85 -2.89 12.40 0.70
CA ARG A 85 -3.84 12.69 1.80
C ARG A 85 -4.75 11.51 2.12
N LEU A 86 -5.22 10.78 1.11
CA LEU A 86 -6.08 9.62 1.31
C LEU A 86 -5.30 8.45 1.95
N ALA A 87 -4.06 8.22 1.50
CA ALA A 87 -3.20 7.20 2.06
C ALA A 87 -2.78 7.50 3.51
N LEU A 88 -2.46 8.75 3.83
CA LEU A 88 -2.16 9.16 5.21
C LEU A 88 -3.37 9.01 6.14
N LEU A 89 -4.58 9.20 5.62
CA LEU A 89 -5.81 8.96 6.38
C LEU A 89 -6.06 7.47 6.65
N SER A 90 -5.79 6.58 5.69
CA SER A 90 -5.89 5.13 5.94
C SER A 90 -4.79 4.61 6.86
N LEU A 91 -3.56 5.14 6.73
CA LEU A 91 -2.42 4.83 7.61
C LEU A 91 -2.70 5.15 9.07
N THR A 92 -3.24 6.34 9.36
CA THR A 92 -3.49 6.79 10.74
C THR A 92 -4.72 6.12 11.38
N ARG A 93 -5.55 5.42 10.59
CA ARG A 93 -6.78 4.77 11.05
C ARG A 93 -6.96 3.38 10.40
N PRO A 94 -6.10 2.40 10.74
CA PRO A 94 -6.19 1.06 10.17
C PRO A 94 -7.57 0.42 10.37
N GLY A 95 -8.12 -0.21 9.33
CA GLY A 95 -9.42 -0.88 9.38
C GLY A 95 -10.66 0.04 9.43
N ARG A 96 -10.48 1.36 9.34
CA ARG A 96 -11.60 2.31 9.11
C ARG A 96 -11.74 2.67 7.62
N TYR A 97 -10.56 2.83 7.03
CA TYR A 97 -10.20 3.11 5.65
C TYR A 97 -10.15 1.88 4.73
N LEU A 98 -10.87 1.83 3.60
CA LEU A 98 -10.40 1.12 2.40
C LEU A 98 -9.75 2.11 1.45
N LEU A 99 -8.45 1.96 1.19
CA LEU A 99 -7.78 2.73 0.15
C LEU A 99 -7.74 1.88 -1.12
N THR A 100 -8.33 2.39 -2.20
CA THR A 100 -8.28 1.74 -3.51
C THR A 100 -7.34 2.52 -4.42
N LEU A 101 -6.36 1.86 -5.01
CA LEU A 101 -5.53 2.42 -6.08
C LEU A 101 -5.69 1.61 -7.37
N SER A 102 -5.74 2.29 -8.51
CA SER A 102 -5.67 1.67 -9.83
C SER A 102 -4.86 2.54 -10.79
N THR A 103 -4.23 1.91 -11.78
CA THR A 103 -3.60 2.63 -12.89
C THR A 103 -4.36 2.30 -14.17
N ASP A 104 -4.64 3.29 -15.01
CA ASP A 104 -5.17 3.09 -16.36
C ASP A 104 -4.03 3.25 -17.36
N VAL A 105 -4.05 2.51 -18.47
CA VAL A 105 -3.05 2.64 -19.55
C VAL A 105 -3.08 4.02 -20.22
N HIS A 106 -4.19 4.77 -20.09
CA HIS A 106 -4.34 6.12 -20.64
C HIS A 106 -4.21 7.23 -19.58
N ALA A 107 -4.02 6.88 -18.31
CA ALA A 107 -3.91 7.85 -17.24
C ALA A 107 -2.43 8.13 -16.89
N ASN A 108 -2.09 9.40 -16.74
CA ASN A 108 -0.76 9.84 -16.32
C ASN A 108 -0.51 9.63 -14.81
N PHE A 109 -1.58 9.41 -14.03
CA PHE A 109 -1.52 9.25 -12.58
C PHE A 109 -2.48 8.14 -12.12
N PRO A 110 -2.19 7.45 -11.01
CA PRO A 110 -3.09 6.44 -10.46
C PRO A 110 -4.37 7.10 -9.92
N THR A 111 -5.50 6.43 -10.14
CA THR A 111 -6.76 6.81 -9.49
C THR A 111 -6.74 6.29 -8.06
N CYS A 112 -7.06 7.17 -7.09
CA CYS A 112 -7.10 6.84 -5.68
C CYS A 112 -8.48 7.16 -5.09
N THR A 113 -9.08 6.20 -4.40
CA THR A 113 -10.38 6.34 -3.73
C THR A 113 -10.27 5.90 -2.28
N LEU A 114 -10.95 6.60 -1.38
CA LEU A 114 -11.03 6.22 0.03
C LEU A 114 -12.49 5.94 0.38
N THR A 115 -12.78 4.70 0.77
CA THR A 115 -14.13 4.26 1.14
C THR A 115 -14.15 3.86 2.60
N ARG A 116 -15.18 4.27 3.35
CA ARG A 116 -15.34 3.87 4.75
C ARG A 116 -15.79 2.41 4.84
N GLN A 117 -15.19 1.64 5.76
CA GLN A 117 -15.68 0.32 6.18
C GLN A 117 -16.84 0.42 7.18
#